data_AF-A0A7W9WRF8-F1
#
_entry.id   AF-A0A7W9WRF8-F1
#
_cell.length_a   1.000
_cell.length_b   1.000
_cell.length_c   1.000
_cell.angle_alpha   90.00
_cell.angle_beta   90.00
_cell.angle_gamma   90.00
#
_symmetry.space_group_name_H-M   'P 1'
#
loop_
_entity.id
_entity.type
_entity.pdbx_description
1 polymer ?
#
loop_
_entity_poly.entity_id
_entity_poly.type
_entity_poly.pdbx_seq_one_letter_code
_entity_poly.pdbx_strand_id
1 'polypeptide(L)'
;MAAGDAKLVRASITFFTHNDNKDHDTVLNVLVKNKVSMFLSEDLAKGENLGGDQEFSDPSTHQFDLSLLSTTTTIADLNVPVVNIHIQPNGHDRWIFDYTLALAFDNGKTFSSSESGIVLDQDNRDHTGVFQG
;
A
#
# COMPACT_ATOMS: atom_id res chain seq x y z
N MET A 1 1.17 -8.98 27.45
CA MET A 1 2.25 -8.32 26.67
C MET A 1 2.01 -6.83 26.74
N ALA A 2 3.06 -6.01 26.80
CA ALA A 2 2.87 -4.56 26.69
C ALA A 2 2.31 -4.27 25.28
N ALA A 3 1.52 -3.21 25.13
CA ALA A 3 0.92 -2.89 23.83
C ALA A 3 1.96 -2.66 22.72
N GLY A 4 3.20 -2.29 23.08
CA GLY A 4 4.29 -2.07 22.15
C GLY A 4 4.92 -3.35 21.56
N ASP A 5 4.82 -4.49 22.24
CA ASP A 5 5.50 -5.74 21.83
C ASP A 5 4.71 -6.54 20.77
N ALA A 6 3.50 -6.08 20.45
CA ALA A 6 2.63 -6.76 19.52
C ALA A 6 3.23 -6.74 18.12
N LYS A 7 3.27 -7.90 17.46
CA LYS A 7 3.94 -8.08 16.17
C LYS A 7 3.00 -7.81 15.01
N LEU A 8 3.54 -7.24 13.93
CA LEU A 8 2.83 -7.12 12.66
C LEU A 8 2.51 -8.52 12.12
N VAL A 9 1.23 -8.80 11.91
CA VAL A 9 0.75 -10.11 11.42
C VAL A 9 -0.03 -10.02 10.11
N ARG A 10 -0.44 -8.82 9.70
CA ARG A 10 -1.05 -8.59 8.39
C ARG A 10 -0.85 -7.16 7.93
N ALA A 11 -0.61 -7.00 6.63
CA ALA A 11 -0.72 -5.72 5.94
C ALA A 11 -1.69 -5.90 4.77
N SER A 12 -2.61 -4.95 4.57
CA SER A 12 -3.55 -4.97 3.45
C SER A 12 -3.74 -3.57 2.90
N ILE A 13 -3.92 -3.47 1.59
CA ILE A 13 -4.23 -2.21 0.92
C ILE A 13 -5.56 -2.33 0.18
N THR A 14 -6.37 -1.28 0.28
CA THR A 14 -7.64 -1.16 -0.44
C THR A 14 -7.57 0.03 -1.36
N PHE A 15 -7.89 -0.17 -2.63
CA PHE A 15 -7.98 0.87 -3.65
C PHE A 15 -9.43 1.22 -3.96
N PHE A 16 -9.68 2.50 -4.24
CA PHE A 16 -10.99 3.03 -4.62
C PHE A 16 -10.84 3.86 -5.90
N THR A 17 -11.57 3.48 -6.94
CA THR A 17 -11.70 4.26 -8.19
C THR A 17 -13.01 5.04 -8.17
N HIS A 18 -13.01 6.23 -8.77
CA HIS A 18 -14.14 7.16 -8.71
C HIS A 18 -14.54 7.84 -10.01
N ASN A 19 -13.57 8.18 -10.86
CA ASN A 19 -13.80 8.84 -12.16
C ASN A 19 -12.80 8.39 -13.23
N ASP A 20 -11.96 7.40 -12.92
CA ASP A 20 -10.91 6.88 -13.78
C ASP A 20 -10.63 5.42 -13.35
N ASN A 21 -10.33 4.55 -14.31
CA ASN A 21 -10.10 3.13 -14.06
C ASN A 21 -8.59 2.83 -14.00
N LYS A 22 -8.25 1.65 -13.51
CA LYS A 22 -6.94 1.04 -13.78
C LYS A 22 -7.15 0.07 -14.93
N ASP A 23 -6.49 0.30 -16.06
CA ASP A 23 -6.62 -0.62 -17.19
C ASP A 23 -6.10 -2.03 -16.85
N HIS A 24 -6.70 -3.02 -17.51
CA HIS A 24 -6.45 -4.43 -17.24
C HIS A 24 -4.99 -4.85 -17.39
N ASP A 25 -4.23 -4.22 -18.28
CA ASP A 25 -2.82 -4.56 -18.55
C ASP A 25 -1.81 -3.66 -17.80
N THR A 26 -2.28 -2.74 -16.97
CA THR A 26 -1.42 -1.95 -16.07
C THR A 26 -0.92 -2.81 -14.92
N VAL A 27 0.39 -3.01 -14.78
CA VAL A 27 0.95 -3.72 -13.61
C VAL A 27 0.91 -2.81 -12.40
N LEU A 28 0.44 -3.30 -11.24
CA LEU A 28 0.38 -2.57 -9.98
C LEU A 28 1.26 -3.23 -8.91
N ASN A 29 2.25 -2.50 -8.41
CA ASN A 29 3.12 -2.95 -7.33
C ASN A 29 3.01 -2.03 -6.11
N VAL A 30 3.05 -2.62 -4.92
CA VAL A 30 2.99 -1.91 -3.64
C VAL A 30 4.11 -2.39 -2.75
N LEU A 31 4.84 -1.46 -2.14
CA LEU A 31 5.85 -1.74 -1.12
C LEU A 31 5.64 -0.85 0.10
N VAL A 32 5.38 -1.48 1.24
CA VAL A 32 5.26 -0.81 2.52
C VAL A 32 6.58 -0.89 3.25
N LYS A 33 7.10 0.25 3.69
CA LYS A 33 8.34 0.37 4.44
C LYS A 33 8.09 1.02 5.78
N ASN A 34 8.93 0.76 6.75
CA ASN A 34 9.05 1.53 7.97
C ASN A 34 10.36 2.30 7.92
N LYS A 35 10.29 3.63 7.86
CA LYS A 35 11.49 4.48 7.89
C LYS A 35 11.96 4.61 9.33
N VAL A 36 13.00 3.85 9.67
CA VAL A 36 13.60 3.82 11.01
C VAL A 36 14.47 5.05 11.25
N SER A 37 15.22 5.48 10.23
CA SER A 37 16.05 6.70 10.28
C SER A 37 16.11 7.39 8.92
N MET A 38 16.93 8.45 8.78
CA MET A 38 17.15 9.12 7.50
C MET A 38 17.74 8.19 6.43
N PHE A 39 18.50 7.16 6.82
CA PHE A 39 19.23 6.28 5.90
C PHE A 39 18.80 4.81 5.97
N LEU A 40 17.94 4.45 6.94
CA LEU A 40 17.52 3.08 7.17
C LEU A 40 16.00 2.98 7.05
N SER A 41 15.56 2.09 6.17
CA SER A 41 14.18 1.63 6.08
C SER A 41 14.13 0.11 6.17
N GLU A 42 13.16 -0.40 6.92
CA GLU A 42 12.78 -1.81 6.91
C GLU A 42 11.63 -2.00 5.93
N ASP A 43 11.70 -3.01 5.06
CA ASP A 43 10.56 -3.37 4.21
C ASP A 43 9.59 -4.23 5.04
N LEU A 44 8.35 -3.78 5.18
CA LEU A 44 7.34 -4.44 6.01
C LEU A 44 6.53 -5.46 5.22
N ALA A 45 6.06 -5.10 4.03
CA ALA A 45 5.20 -5.93 3.22
C ALA A 45 5.23 -5.49 1.74
N LYS A 46 4.93 -6.41 0.82
CA LYS A 46 4.81 -6.11 -0.61
C LYS A 46 3.63 -6.79 -1.28
N GLY A 47 3.15 -6.17 -2.35
CA GLY A 47 2.23 -6.72 -3.33
C GLY A 47 2.83 -6.57 -4.71
N GLU A 48 2.90 -7.66 -5.48
CA GLU A 48 3.45 -7.67 -6.83
C GLU A 48 2.35 -8.01 -7.82
N ASN A 49 2.22 -7.20 -8.87
CA ASN A 49 1.17 -7.30 -9.89
C ASN A 49 -0.24 -7.50 -9.30
N LEU A 50 -0.62 -6.64 -8.34
CA LEU A 50 -1.91 -6.70 -7.66
C LEU A 50 -3.06 -6.53 -8.65
N GLY A 51 -4.02 -7.46 -8.61
CA GLY A 51 -5.11 -7.55 -9.58
C GLY A 51 -4.75 -8.28 -10.88
N GLY A 52 -3.46 -8.42 -11.20
CA GLY A 52 -3.02 -9.02 -12.47
C GLY A 52 -3.70 -8.35 -13.66
N ASP A 53 -4.33 -9.16 -14.50
CA ASP A 53 -5.06 -8.70 -15.70
C ASP A 53 -6.47 -8.15 -15.38
N GLN A 54 -6.76 -7.82 -14.12
CA GLN A 54 -8.04 -7.26 -13.72
C GLN A 54 -8.06 -5.75 -13.92
N GLU A 55 -9.07 -5.27 -14.64
CA GLU A 55 -9.44 -3.86 -14.67
C GLU A 55 -10.07 -3.45 -13.33
N PHE A 56 -9.65 -2.31 -12.77
CA PHE A 56 -10.37 -1.70 -11.65
C PHE A 56 -11.33 -0.67 -12.21
N SER A 57 -12.55 -1.11 -12.53
CA SER A 57 -13.58 -0.31 -13.19
C SER A 57 -13.96 0.94 -12.39
N ASP A 58 -14.59 1.91 -13.06
CA ASP A 58 -15.04 3.13 -12.40
C ASP A 58 -16.58 3.13 -12.14
N PRO A 59 -17.06 3.25 -10.87
CA PRO A 59 -16.31 3.16 -9.61
C PRO A 59 -16.17 1.72 -9.14
N SER A 60 -15.12 1.41 -8.38
CA SER A 60 -14.91 0.10 -7.77
C SER A 60 -14.09 0.15 -6.49
N THR A 61 -14.01 -0.99 -5.80
CA THR A 61 -13.21 -1.17 -4.59
C THR A 61 -12.50 -2.51 -4.65
N HIS A 62 -11.18 -2.50 -4.48
CA HIS A 62 -10.34 -3.70 -4.54
C HIS A 62 -9.42 -3.76 -3.33
N GLN A 63 -9.53 -4.81 -2.52
CA GLN A 63 -8.68 -5.04 -1.36
C GLN A 63 -7.73 -6.21 -1.62
N PHE A 64 -6.46 -6.01 -1.27
CA PHE A 64 -5.42 -7.02 -1.39
C PHE A 64 -4.68 -7.20 -0.07
N ASP A 65 -4.42 -8.46 0.27
CA ASP A 65 -3.45 -8.80 1.31
C ASP A 65 -2.04 -8.72 0.73
N LEU A 66 -1.15 -8.04 1.47
CA LEU A 66 0.25 -7.91 1.12
C LEU A 66 1.05 -9.04 1.77
N SER A 67 2.04 -9.55 1.04
CA SER A 67 2.99 -10.52 1.58
C SER A 67 3.89 -9.82 2.59
N LEU A 68 3.86 -10.25 3.85
CA LEU A 68 4.76 -9.73 4.88
C LEU A 68 6.21 -10.08 4.55
N LEU A 69 7.06 -9.07 4.65
CA LEU A 69 8.51 -9.17 4.50
C LEU A 69 9.21 -9.15 5.87
N SER A 70 8.65 -8.40 6.82
CA SER A 70 9.09 -8.49 8.22
C SER A 70 8.25 -9.51 9.00
N THR A 71 8.92 -10.25 9.89
CA THR A 71 8.30 -11.23 10.80
C THR A 71 8.48 -10.86 12.27
N THR A 72 9.20 -9.76 12.55
CA THR A 72 9.58 -9.36 13.90
C THR A 72 9.21 -7.93 14.24
N THR A 73 8.85 -7.08 13.28
CA THR A 73 8.42 -5.71 13.54
C THR A 73 7.27 -5.69 14.55
N THR A 74 7.46 -4.96 15.63
CA THR A 74 6.44 -4.71 16.64
C THR A 74 5.82 -3.31 16.48
N ILE A 75 4.76 -3.03 17.23
CA ILE A 75 4.19 -1.68 17.31
C ILE A 75 5.26 -0.66 17.77
N ALA A 76 6.12 -1.04 18.72
CA ALA A 76 7.17 -0.15 19.22
C ALA A 76 8.27 0.15 18.20
N ASP A 77 8.45 -0.72 17.19
CA ASP A 77 9.43 -0.52 16.12
C ASP A 77 8.90 0.40 15.01
N LEU A 78 7.58 0.58 14.91
CA LEU A 78 6.98 1.49 13.93
C LEU A 78 7.33 2.94 14.25
N ASN A 79 8.00 3.60 13.31
CA ASN A 79 8.36 5.01 13.43
C ASN A 79 7.60 5.83 12.39
N VAL A 80 7.91 5.62 11.11
CA VAL A 80 7.23 6.29 10.00
C VAL A 80 6.97 5.26 8.90
N PRO A 81 5.83 4.56 8.94
CA PRO A 81 5.43 3.72 7.83
C PRO A 81 5.20 4.56 6.58
N VAL A 82 5.63 4.04 5.43
CA VAL A 82 5.56 4.68 4.12
C VAL A 82 5.07 3.65 3.13
N VAL A 83 4.08 4.01 2.31
CA VAL A 83 3.63 3.19 1.20
C VAL A 83 4.23 3.72 -0.10
N ASN A 84 4.78 2.84 -0.91
CA ASN A 84 5.22 3.15 -2.26
C ASN A 84 4.34 2.35 -3.22
N ILE A 85 3.74 3.06 -4.17
CA ILE A 85 2.86 2.49 -5.20
C ILE A 85 3.52 2.79 -6.53
N HIS A 86 3.71 1.75 -7.34
CA HIS A 86 4.31 1.83 -8.65
C HIS A 86 3.41 1.18 -9.69
N ILE A 87 3.19 1.86 -10.81
CA ILE A 87 2.49 1.30 -11.96
C ILE A 87 3.41 1.11 -13.16
N GLN A 88 3.11 0.10 -13.98
CA GLN A 88 3.71 -0.06 -15.31
C GLN A 88 2.57 -0.21 -16.31
N PRO A 89 2.03 0.92 -16.82
CA PRO A 89 0.98 0.89 -17.82
C PRO A 89 1.51 0.44 -19.17
N ASN A 90 0.64 -0.16 -19.98
CA ASN A 90 0.90 -0.45 -21.37
C ASN A 90 0.22 0.61 -22.26
N GLY A 91 1.02 1.48 -22.87
CA GLY A 91 0.52 2.60 -23.66
C GLY A 91 0.23 3.84 -22.81
N HIS A 92 -0.92 4.46 -23.04
CA HIS A 92 -1.36 5.68 -22.35
C HIS A 92 -2.52 5.34 -21.43
N ASP A 93 -2.20 5.05 -20.18
CA ASP A 93 -3.18 4.81 -19.12
C ASP A 93 -2.95 5.84 -18.01
N ARG A 94 -4.04 6.41 -17.51
CA ARG A 94 -4.03 7.32 -16.36
C ARG A 94 -5.00 6.76 -15.36
N TRP A 95 -4.51 6.51 -14.15
CA TRP A 95 -5.30 5.98 -13.07
C TRP A 95 -5.41 6.99 -11.94
N ILE A 96 -6.65 7.35 -11.59
CA ILE A 96 -7.00 8.21 -10.45
C ILE A 96 -7.65 7.37 -9.37
N PHE A 97 -7.07 7.37 -8.18
CA PHE A 97 -7.55 6.54 -7.09
C PHE A 97 -7.31 7.15 -5.72
N ASP A 98 -8.08 6.63 -4.76
CA ASP A 98 -7.78 6.72 -3.35
C ASP A 98 -7.29 5.36 -2.85
N TYR A 99 -6.60 5.32 -1.72
CA TYR A 99 -6.28 4.06 -1.06
C TYR A 99 -6.36 4.15 0.46
N THR A 100 -6.52 2.99 1.09
CA THR A 100 -6.34 2.79 2.53
C THR A 100 -5.34 1.67 2.77
N LEU A 101 -4.27 1.95 3.51
CA LEU A 101 -3.36 0.94 4.04
C LEU A 101 -3.77 0.58 5.46
N ALA A 102 -3.84 -0.71 5.77
CA ALA A 102 -4.09 -1.22 7.12
C ALA A 102 -2.97 -2.18 7.56
N LEU A 103 -2.49 -1.99 8.80
CA LEU A 103 -1.50 -2.82 9.48
C LEU A 103 -2.13 -3.44 10.72
N ALA A 104 -2.27 -4.75 10.76
CA ALA A 104 -2.86 -5.48 11.89
C ALA A 104 -1.81 -6.25 12.69
N PHE A 105 -2.01 -6.28 14.00
CA PHE A 105 -1.06 -6.79 14.98
C PHE A 105 -1.63 -7.98 15.77
N ASP A 106 -0.76 -8.85 16.29
CA ASP A 106 -1.14 -10.08 17.00
C ASP A 106 -1.98 -9.86 18.27
N ASN A 107 -1.97 -8.64 18.83
CA ASN A 107 -2.81 -8.23 19.95
C ASN A 107 -4.22 -7.78 19.52
N GLY A 108 -4.56 -7.89 18.24
CA GLY A 108 -5.85 -7.48 17.66
C GLY A 108 -5.96 -6.00 17.34
N LYS A 109 -4.91 -5.19 17.56
CA LYS A 109 -4.89 -3.78 17.11
C LYS A 109 -4.68 -3.70 15.61
N THR A 110 -5.33 -2.71 15.00
CA THR A 110 -5.14 -2.34 13.61
C THR A 110 -4.93 -0.84 13.52
N PHE A 111 -3.93 -0.43 12.76
CA PHE A 111 -3.73 0.96 12.36
C PHE A 111 -4.05 1.09 10.88
N SER A 112 -4.72 2.17 10.50
CA SER A 112 -5.02 2.47 9.09
C SER A 112 -4.70 3.92 8.75
N SER A 113 -4.24 4.15 7.52
CA SER A 113 -4.02 5.46 6.92
C SER A 113 -4.60 5.47 5.52
N SER A 114 -5.19 6.59 5.12
CA SER A 114 -5.80 6.75 3.80
C SER A 114 -5.28 8.01 3.12
N GLU A 115 -5.10 7.95 1.81
CA GLU A 115 -4.82 9.12 0.96
C GLU A 115 -5.75 9.10 -0.24
N SER A 116 -6.09 10.30 -0.73
CA SER A 116 -7.07 10.49 -1.79
C SER A 116 -6.52 11.34 -2.93
N GLY A 117 -7.06 11.13 -4.13
CA GLY A 117 -6.75 11.90 -5.32
C GLY A 117 -5.35 11.63 -5.88
N ILE A 118 -4.86 10.40 -5.73
CA ILE A 118 -3.58 9.99 -6.33
C ILE A 118 -3.79 9.84 -7.83
N VAL A 119 -2.90 10.43 -8.62
CA VAL A 119 -2.92 10.35 -10.08
C VAL A 119 -1.60 9.78 -10.55
N LEU A 120 -1.66 8.60 -11.17
CA LEU A 120 -0.50 7.96 -11.80
C LEU A 120 -0.78 7.76 -13.29
N ASP A 121 0.25 7.86 -14.11
CA ASP A 121 0.19 7.62 -15.55
C ASP A 121 1.53 7.12 -16.08
N GLN A 122 1.67 7.00 -17.41
CA GLN A 122 2.89 6.51 -18.03
C GLN A 122 4.14 7.39 -17.78
N ASP A 123 3.94 8.68 -17.46
CA ASP A 123 4.98 9.68 -17.24
C ASP A 123 5.23 9.95 -15.74
N ASN A 124 4.24 9.63 -14.89
CA ASN A 124 4.28 9.69 -13.43
C ASN A 124 3.83 8.35 -12.83
N ARG A 125 4.77 7.40 -12.71
CA ARG A 125 4.47 6.00 -12.36
C ARG A 125 4.51 5.70 -10.88
N ASP A 126 5.05 6.61 -10.08
CA ASP A 126 5.40 6.36 -8.69
C ASP A 126 4.67 7.33 -7.76
N HIS A 127 4.12 6.78 -6.68
CA HIS A 127 3.59 7.55 -5.57
C HIS A 127 4.20 7.04 -4.26
N THR A 128 4.53 8.00 -3.39
CA THR A 128 4.97 7.72 -2.02
C THR A 128 4.04 8.44 -1.05
N GLY A 129 3.33 7.65 -0.24
CA GLY A 129 2.46 8.14 0.81
C GLY A 129 3.05 7.87 2.19
N VAL A 130 2.89 8.82 3.11
CA VAL A 130 3.37 8.68 4.49
C VAL A 130 2.18 8.30 5.36
N PHE A 131 2.32 7.24 6.14
CA PHE A 131 1.26 6.82 7.05
C PHE A 131 1.01 7.91 8.09
N GLN A 132 -0.22 8.43 8.11
CA GLN A 132 -0.70 9.41 9.08
C GLN A 132 -1.81 8.75 9.89
N GLY A 133 -1.52 8.39 11.14
CA GLY A 133 -2.47 7.73 12.05
C GLY A 133 -2.05 7.84 13.49
#